data_AF-A0A4Y2HPX5-F1
#
_entry.id   AF-A0A4Y2HPX5-F1
#
_cell.length_a   1.000
_cell.length_b   1.000
_cell.length_c   1.000
_cell.angle_alpha   90.00
_cell.angle_beta   90.00
_cell.angle_gamma   90.00
#
_symmetry.space_group_name_H-M   'P 1'
#
loop_
_entity.id
_entity.type
_entity.pdbx_description
1 polymer ?
#
loop_
_entity_poly.entity_id
_entity_poly.type
_entity_poly.pdbx_seq_one_letter_code
_entity_poly.pdbx_strand_id
1 'polypeptide(L)'
;MRGSRQNVSRVRRFIVKYRKCYAPHAMSRPAIVKWCQQFEDGSTDLADAERQGRPTTTSDMVQKVEDIILNNRRVSVAHIAQELGISVGIADSIVSRHLNYRKLCSRWVPYSLTSEQKGASFAASLEFLQRYSTEGNDFLSRIITGDETWVHHFTPETKQASMAWRHTSSPVRTKSKVSLSAGKTMVTIFSE
;
A
#
# COMPACT_ATOMS: atom_id res chain seq x y z
N MET A 1 8.80 -57.87 21.69
CA MET A 1 9.53 -56.83 22.49
C MET A 1 11.08 -56.94 22.46
N ARG A 2 11.71 -57.71 21.54
CA ARG A 2 13.19 -57.78 21.43
C ARG A 2 13.82 -56.80 20.42
N GLY A 3 13.08 -56.35 19.41
CA GLY A 3 13.59 -55.44 18.37
C GLY A 3 13.96 -54.03 18.84
N SER A 4 13.20 -53.45 19.78
CA SER A 4 13.44 -52.08 20.26
C SER A 4 14.71 -51.94 21.12
N ARG A 5 15.08 -52.98 21.90
CA ARG A 5 16.28 -52.95 22.76
C ARG A 5 17.59 -53.06 21.98
N GLN A 6 17.62 -53.82 20.88
CA GLN A 6 18.78 -53.93 20.00
C GLN A 6 19.05 -52.62 19.24
N ASN A 7 17.99 -51.94 18.84
CA ASN A 7 18.06 -50.66 18.12
C ASN A 7 18.70 -49.55 18.96
N VAL A 8 18.20 -49.33 20.18
CA VAL A 8 18.74 -48.35 21.14
C VAL A 8 20.23 -48.58 21.42
N SER A 9 20.65 -49.84 21.50
CA SER A 9 22.04 -50.24 21.73
C SER A 9 22.95 -50.00 20.52
N ARG A 10 22.40 -49.98 19.31
CA ARG A 10 23.12 -49.70 18.05
C ARG A 10 23.31 -48.20 17.85
N VAL A 11 22.25 -47.41 18.06
CA VAL A 11 22.31 -45.93 17.99
C VAL A 11 23.24 -45.36 19.05
N ARG A 12 23.22 -45.88 20.29
CA ARG A 12 24.17 -45.45 21.34
C ARG A 12 25.63 -45.68 20.97
N ARG A 13 25.96 -46.83 20.36
CA ARG A 13 27.32 -47.12 19.88
C ARG A 13 27.73 -46.21 18.73
N PHE A 14 26.82 -45.92 17.81
CA PHE A 14 27.07 -44.99 16.70
C PHE A 14 27.38 -43.58 17.22
N ILE A 15 26.60 -43.05 18.17
CA ILE A 15 26.82 -41.73 18.77
C ILE A 15 28.23 -41.62 19.39
N VAL A 16 28.67 -42.65 20.12
CA VAL A 16 30.01 -42.66 20.75
C VAL A 16 31.11 -42.65 19.69
N LYS A 17 30.99 -43.49 18.65
CA LYS A 17 31.97 -43.56 17.56
C LYS A 17 32.03 -42.26 16.75
N TYR A 18 30.88 -41.72 16.38
CA TYR A 18 30.76 -40.47 15.63
C TYR A 18 31.39 -39.30 16.38
N ARG A 19 31.08 -39.13 17.68
CA ARG A 19 31.70 -38.06 18.48
C ARG A 19 33.20 -38.20 18.63
N LYS A 20 33.72 -39.43 18.70
CA LYS A 20 35.18 -39.67 18.76
C LYS A 20 35.89 -39.21 17.48
N CYS A 21 35.26 -39.34 16.32
CA CYS A 21 35.86 -39.01 15.02
C CYS A 21 35.69 -37.53 14.63
N TYR A 22 34.62 -36.87 15.08
CA TYR A 22 34.22 -35.55 14.56
C TYR A 22 34.17 -34.44 15.62
N ALA A 23 34.62 -34.66 16.86
CA ALA A 23 34.76 -33.56 17.84
C ALA A 23 35.86 -32.59 17.36
N PRO A 24 35.62 -31.26 17.30
CA PRO A 24 34.58 -30.46 17.97
C PRO A 24 33.31 -30.14 17.15
N HIS A 25 33.22 -30.56 15.89
CA HIS A 25 32.13 -30.23 14.96
C HIS A 25 31.00 -31.28 14.92
N ALA A 26 30.97 -32.21 15.87
CA ALA A 26 29.99 -33.28 15.90
C ALA A 26 28.57 -32.74 16.11
N MET A 27 27.62 -33.24 15.32
CA MET A 27 26.19 -33.01 15.50
C MET A 27 25.71 -33.33 16.94
N SER A 28 24.64 -32.65 17.36
CA SER A 28 24.01 -32.87 18.66
C SER A 28 23.43 -34.30 18.75
N ARG A 29 23.36 -34.88 19.96
CA ARG A 29 22.76 -36.22 20.15
C ARG A 29 21.32 -36.30 19.59
N PRO A 30 20.45 -35.27 19.78
CA PRO A 30 19.11 -35.29 19.19
C PRO A 30 19.12 -35.34 17.66
N ALA A 31 20.01 -34.59 17.00
CA ALA A 31 20.13 -34.62 15.54
C ALA A 31 20.55 -36.01 15.03
N ILE A 32 21.52 -36.64 15.69
CA ILE A 32 21.97 -38.00 15.33
C ILE A 32 20.83 -39.01 15.49
N VAL A 33 20.06 -38.93 16.57
CA VAL A 33 18.90 -39.82 16.79
C VAL A 33 17.83 -39.61 15.72
N LYS A 34 17.52 -38.36 15.37
CA LYS A 34 16.56 -38.03 14.30
C LYS A 34 16.98 -38.64 12.96
N TRP A 35 18.24 -38.50 12.58
CA TRP A 35 18.77 -39.09 11.36
C TRP A 35 18.72 -40.62 11.39
N CYS A 36 19.12 -41.26 12.50
CA CYS A 36 19.00 -42.71 12.63
C CYS A 36 17.56 -43.19 12.46
N GLN A 37 16.58 -42.46 13.00
CA GLN A 37 15.17 -42.78 12.83
C GLN A 37 14.73 -42.64 11.37
N GLN A 38 15.10 -41.54 10.70
CA GLN A 38 14.76 -41.32 9.29
C GLN A 38 15.32 -42.42 8.36
N PHE A 39 16.55 -42.90 8.63
CA PHE A 39 17.12 -44.02 7.88
C PHE A 39 16.42 -45.35 8.15
N GLU A 40 15.95 -45.58 9.38
CA GLU A 40 15.16 -46.76 9.72
C GLU A 40 13.77 -46.74 9.10
N ASP A 41 13.20 -45.54 8.95
CA ASP A 41 11.93 -45.29 8.27
C ASP A 41 12.07 -45.34 6.73
N GLY A 42 13.27 -45.68 6.21
CA GLY A 42 13.54 -45.91 4.78
C GLY A 42 13.93 -44.64 3.99
N SER A 43 14.12 -43.50 4.65
CA SER A 43 14.59 -42.28 4.00
C SER A 43 16.10 -42.37 3.73
N THR A 44 16.49 -42.37 2.45
CA THR A 44 17.90 -42.39 2.01
C THR A 44 18.39 -41.04 1.50
N ASP A 45 17.51 -40.05 1.46
CA ASP A 45 17.84 -38.70 1.00
C ASP A 45 18.66 -37.96 2.06
N LEU A 46 19.78 -37.39 1.63
CA LEU A 46 20.70 -36.61 2.46
C LEU A 46 20.46 -35.11 2.30
N ALA A 47 19.61 -34.70 1.35
CA ALA A 47 19.24 -33.31 1.18
C ALA A 47 18.30 -32.84 2.30
N ASP A 48 18.36 -31.54 2.59
CA ASP A 48 17.35 -30.93 3.43
C ASP A 48 15.98 -31.02 2.74
N ALA A 49 14.96 -31.43 3.49
CA ALA A 49 13.58 -31.35 3.02
C ALA A 49 13.25 -29.92 2.60
N GLU A 50 12.34 -29.79 1.63
CA GLU A 50 11.89 -28.50 1.13
C GLU A 50 11.45 -27.63 2.31
N ARG A 51 12.23 -26.58 2.57
CA ARG A 51 11.96 -25.66 3.68
C ARG A 51 10.76 -24.83 3.26
N GLN A 52 9.68 -24.86 4.05
CA GLN A 52 8.59 -23.90 3.92
C GLN A 52 9.18 -22.49 4.17
N GLY A 53 9.49 -21.79 3.08
CA GLY A 53 10.04 -20.44 3.11
C GLY A 53 8.99 -19.42 3.52
N ARG A 54 9.38 -18.14 3.49
CA ARG A 54 8.42 -17.02 3.55
C ARG A 54 7.40 -17.23 2.43
N PRO A 55 6.08 -17.07 2.68
CA PRO A 55 5.07 -17.26 1.65
C PRO A 55 5.41 -16.39 0.44
N THR A 56 5.76 -17.05 -0.65
CA THR A 56 5.97 -16.41 -1.95
C THR A 56 4.62 -15.87 -2.39
N THR A 57 4.59 -14.63 -2.88
CA THR A 57 3.38 -14.04 -3.47
C THR A 57 2.86 -14.95 -4.58
N THR A 58 1.86 -15.78 -4.30
CA THR A 58 1.24 -16.68 -5.29
C THR A 58 0.31 -15.87 -6.19
N SER A 59 0.18 -16.26 -7.47
CA SER A 59 -0.76 -15.65 -8.41
C SER A 59 -2.20 -15.53 -7.85
N ASP A 60 -2.67 -16.57 -7.16
CA ASP A 60 -3.97 -16.59 -6.47
C ASP A 60 -4.12 -15.49 -5.40
N MET A 61 -3.05 -15.19 -4.66
CA MET A 61 -3.07 -14.12 -3.65
C MET A 61 -3.12 -12.74 -4.30
N VAL A 62 -2.43 -12.56 -5.43
CA VAL A 62 -2.47 -11.32 -6.20
C VAL A 62 -3.89 -11.06 -6.71
N GLN A 63 -4.55 -12.09 -7.25
CA GLN A 63 -5.93 -11.98 -7.72
C GLN A 63 -6.89 -11.62 -6.59
N LYS A 64 -6.78 -12.30 -5.44
CA LYS A 64 -7.63 -12.00 -4.27
C LYS A 64 -7.45 -10.57 -3.76
N VAL A 65 -6.22 -10.05 -3.74
CA VAL A 65 -5.95 -8.65 -3.40
C VAL A 65 -6.60 -7.71 -4.40
N GLU A 66 -6.51 -8.01 -5.69
CA GLU A 66 -7.15 -7.23 -6.74
C GLU A 66 -8.68 -7.21 -6.60
N ASP A 67 -9.30 -8.36 -6.36
CA ASP A 67 -10.75 -8.48 -6.17
C ASP A 67 -11.24 -7.64 -4.98
N ILE A 68 -10.53 -7.67 -3.85
CA ILE A 68 -10.84 -6.84 -2.67
C ILE A 68 -10.78 -5.34 -3.03
N ILE A 69 -9.77 -4.93 -3.79
CA ILE A 69 -9.63 -3.52 -4.22
C ILE A 69 -10.74 -3.14 -5.20
N LEU A 70 -11.10 -4.03 -6.14
CA LEU A 70 -12.18 -3.80 -7.10
C LEU A 70 -13.53 -3.62 -6.40
N ASN A 71 -13.80 -4.44 -5.39
CA ASN A 71 -15.02 -4.35 -4.58
C ASN A 71 -15.06 -3.07 -3.73
N ASN A 72 -13.92 -2.65 -3.18
CA ASN A 72 -13.83 -1.40 -2.42
C ASN A 72 -12.53 -0.65 -2.70
N ARG A 73 -12.60 0.32 -3.61
CA ARG A 73 -11.46 1.16 -4.00
C ARG A 73 -10.86 2.00 -2.86
N ARG A 74 -11.55 2.12 -1.70
CA ARG A 74 -11.07 2.88 -0.53
C ARG A 74 -10.40 2.01 0.54
N VAL A 75 -10.34 0.69 0.32
CA VAL A 75 -9.78 -0.26 1.28
C VAL A 75 -8.36 0.11 1.74
N SER A 76 -8.02 -0.22 2.98
CA SER A 76 -6.68 -0.02 3.53
C SER A 76 -5.84 -1.28 3.35
N VAL A 77 -4.53 -1.12 3.17
CA VAL A 77 -3.60 -2.26 3.08
C VAL A 77 -3.67 -3.14 4.34
N ALA A 78 -3.88 -2.54 5.50
CA ALA A 78 -4.08 -3.28 6.76
C ALA A 78 -5.34 -4.15 6.74
N HIS A 79 -6.44 -3.67 6.15
CA HIS A 79 -7.66 -4.46 5.99
C HIS A 79 -7.47 -5.63 5.03
N ILE A 80 -6.83 -5.39 3.88
CA ILE A 80 -6.46 -6.46 2.92
C ILE A 80 -5.62 -7.52 3.63
N ALA A 81 -4.64 -7.10 4.43
CA ALA A 81 -3.77 -8.00 5.16
C ALA A 81 -4.53 -8.86 6.18
N GLN A 82 -5.45 -8.24 6.93
CA GLN A 82 -6.30 -8.93 7.90
C GLN A 82 -7.24 -9.94 7.21
N GLU A 83 -7.87 -9.54 6.11
CA GLU A 83 -8.84 -10.36 5.37
C GLU A 83 -8.19 -11.60 4.73
N LEU A 84 -6.94 -11.46 4.24
CA LEU A 84 -6.19 -12.56 3.63
C LEU A 84 -5.27 -13.29 4.62
N GLY A 85 -5.23 -12.89 5.89
CA GLY A 85 -4.36 -13.49 6.91
C GLY A 85 -2.86 -13.34 6.62
N ILE A 86 -2.46 -12.28 5.91
CA ILE A 86 -1.07 -12.02 5.51
C ILE A 86 -0.48 -10.84 6.29
N SER A 87 0.85 -10.71 6.25
CA SER A 87 1.49 -9.52 6.81
C SER A 87 1.17 -8.27 5.98
N VAL A 88 1.04 -7.12 6.66
CA VAL A 88 0.81 -5.81 6.02
C VAL A 88 1.86 -5.49 4.95
N GLY A 89 3.13 -5.85 5.17
CA GLY A 89 4.20 -5.62 4.20
C GLY A 89 4.08 -6.46 2.93
N ILE A 90 3.52 -7.67 3.02
CA ILE A 90 3.22 -8.50 1.83
C ILE A 90 2.05 -7.87 1.07
N ALA A 91 0.97 -7.51 1.77
CA ALA A 91 -0.16 -6.83 1.15
C ALA A 91 0.28 -5.54 0.44
N ASP A 92 1.10 -4.71 1.09
CA ASP A 92 1.65 -3.48 0.50
C ASP A 92 2.49 -3.76 -0.76
N SER A 93 3.36 -4.77 -0.72
CA SER A 93 4.15 -5.17 -1.89
C SER A 93 3.28 -5.68 -3.03
N ILE A 94 2.20 -6.40 -2.75
CA ILE A 94 1.24 -6.85 -3.76
C ILE A 94 0.55 -5.65 -4.41
N VAL A 95 -0.01 -4.75 -3.60
CA VAL A 95 -0.72 -3.56 -4.10
C VAL A 95 0.20 -2.67 -4.93
N SER A 96 1.41 -2.37 -4.42
CA SER A 96 2.30 -1.39 -5.02
C SER A 96 3.22 -1.93 -6.12
N ARG A 97 3.77 -3.15 -5.98
CA ARG A 97 4.77 -3.70 -6.90
C ARG A 97 4.21 -4.71 -7.90
N HIS A 98 3.25 -5.52 -7.48
CA HIS A 98 2.66 -6.55 -8.36
C HIS A 98 1.48 -5.99 -9.16
N LEU A 99 0.58 -5.25 -8.51
CA LEU A 99 -0.60 -4.65 -9.16
C LEU A 99 -0.39 -3.19 -9.59
N ASN A 100 0.70 -2.55 -9.17
CA ASN A 100 1.03 -1.16 -9.50
C ASN A 100 -0.04 -0.12 -9.11
N TYR A 101 -0.88 -0.42 -8.12
CA TYR A 101 -1.84 0.56 -7.59
C TYR A 101 -1.12 1.64 -6.77
N ARG A 102 -1.61 2.87 -6.88
CA ARG A 102 -1.20 4.00 -6.05
C ARG A 102 -2.42 4.59 -5.35
N LYS A 103 -2.27 4.91 -4.06
CA LYS A 103 -3.33 5.56 -3.30
C LYS A 103 -3.23 7.08 -3.50
N LEU A 104 -4.19 7.65 -4.22
CA LEU A 104 -4.27 9.08 -4.50
C LEU A 104 -5.46 9.70 -3.78
N CYS A 105 -5.38 11.00 -3.50
CA CYS A 105 -6.53 11.75 -3.01
C CYS A 105 -7.40 12.19 -4.19
N SER A 106 -8.71 12.02 -4.09
CA SER A 106 -9.66 12.57 -5.06
C SER A 106 -9.57 14.10 -5.07
N ARG A 107 -9.69 14.69 -6.26
CA ARG A 107 -9.79 16.15 -6.41
C ARG A 107 -11.16 16.63 -5.89
N TRP A 108 -11.16 17.71 -5.11
CA TRP A 108 -12.40 18.40 -4.75
C TRP A 108 -13.03 19.01 -6.01
N VAL A 109 -14.29 18.69 -6.26
CA VAL A 109 -15.10 19.31 -7.30
C VAL A 109 -16.14 20.20 -6.63
N PRO A 110 -16.41 21.42 -7.14
CA PRO A 110 -17.36 22.34 -6.51
C PRO A 110 -18.78 21.76 -6.43
N TYR A 111 -19.23 21.07 -7.48
CA TYR A 111 -20.58 20.54 -7.58
C TYR A 111 -20.63 19.20 -8.32
N SER A 112 -21.63 18.38 -7.98
CA SER A 112 -22.00 17.19 -8.74
C SER A 112 -23.03 17.59 -9.81
N LEU A 113 -22.57 17.82 -11.04
CA LEU A 113 -23.43 18.30 -12.12
C LEU A 113 -24.37 17.22 -12.66
N THR A 114 -25.61 17.59 -12.97
CA THR A 114 -26.58 16.73 -13.67
C THR A 114 -26.23 16.59 -15.16
N SER A 115 -26.86 15.63 -15.84
CA SER A 115 -26.69 15.41 -17.28
C SER A 115 -27.07 16.65 -18.10
N GLU A 116 -28.16 17.32 -17.69
CA GLU A 116 -28.69 18.52 -18.32
C GLU A 116 -27.73 19.70 -18.14
N GLN A 117 -27.20 19.89 -16.93
CA GLN A 117 -26.21 20.93 -16.64
C GLN A 117 -24.92 20.73 -17.46
N LYS A 118 -24.47 19.49 -17.62
CA LYS A 118 -23.33 19.16 -18.50
C LYS A 118 -23.64 19.46 -19.96
N GLY A 119 -24.84 19.12 -20.43
CA GLY A 119 -25.30 19.43 -21.78
C GLY A 119 -25.33 20.93 -22.05
N ALA A 120 -25.90 21.71 -21.12
CA ALA A 120 -25.94 23.18 -21.22
C ALA A 120 -24.53 23.78 -21.21
N SER A 121 -23.65 23.32 -20.32
CA SER A 121 -22.25 23.75 -20.27
C SER A 121 -21.50 23.42 -21.56
N PHE A 122 -21.73 22.24 -22.14
CA PHE A 122 -21.13 21.85 -23.43
C PHE A 122 -21.63 22.72 -24.58
N ALA A 123 -22.94 22.96 -24.68
CA ALA A 123 -23.54 23.77 -25.73
C ALA A 123 -22.99 25.22 -25.69
N ALA A 124 -22.96 25.85 -24.53
CA ALA A 124 -22.40 27.19 -24.36
C ALA A 124 -20.90 27.23 -24.71
N SER A 125 -20.13 26.23 -24.27
CA SER A 125 -18.70 26.14 -24.61
C SER A 125 -18.47 25.97 -26.10
N LEU A 126 -19.31 25.18 -26.78
CA LEU A 126 -19.24 24.97 -28.22
C LEU A 126 -19.57 26.25 -28.99
N GLU A 127 -20.59 26.99 -28.57
CA GLU A 127 -20.93 28.29 -29.14
C GLU A 127 -19.76 29.28 -29.01
N PHE A 128 -19.17 29.41 -27.83
CA PHE A 128 -17.99 30.27 -27.64
C PHE A 128 -16.80 29.83 -28.48
N LEU A 129 -16.57 28.53 -28.62
CA LEU A 129 -15.49 27.99 -29.45
C LEU A 129 -15.72 28.28 -30.93
N GLN A 130 -16.94 28.11 -31.44
CA GLN A 130 -17.31 28.43 -32.82
C GLN A 130 -17.13 29.93 -33.09
N ARG A 131 -17.57 30.77 -32.17
CA ARG A 131 -17.41 32.21 -32.27
C ARG A 131 -15.95 32.63 -32.28
N TYR A 132 -15.14 32.07 -31.40
CA TYR A 132 -13.70 32.26 -31.40
C TYR A 132 -13.04 31.77 -32.71
N SER A 133 -13.52 30.68 -33.30
CA SER A 133 -12.98 30.20 -34.58
C SER A 133 -13.23 31.16 -35.76
N THR A 134 -14.28 31.98 -35.67
CA THR A 134 -14.65 32.95 -36.72
C THR A 134 -14.02 34.31 -36.47
N GLU A 135 -14.04 34.79 -35.22
CA GLU A 135 -13.66 36.16 -34.85
C GLU A 135 -12.23 36.24 -34.25
N GLY A 136 -11.62 35.11 -33.89
CA GLY A 136 -10.27 35.06 -33.33
C GLY A 136 -10.12 35.86 -32.03
N ASN A 137 -8.96 36.53 -31.89
CA ASN A 137 -8.64 37.31 -30.69
C ASN A 137 -9.52 38.56 -30.52
N ASP A 138 -10.11 39.08 -31.60
CA ASP A 138 -11.01 40.23 -31.53
C ASP A 138 -12.27 39.91 -30.72
N PHE A 139 -12.69 38.63 -30.67
CA PHE A 139 -13.75 38.19 -29.76
C PHE A 139 -13.31 38.29 -28.31
N LEU A 140 -12.11 37.78 -27.98
CA LEU A 140 -11.59 37.79 -26.62
C LEU A 140 -11.36 39.21 -26.10
N SER A 141 -10.87 40.13 -26.95
CA SER A 141 -10.61 41.52 -26.56
C SER A 141 -11.86 42.34 -26.23
N ARG A 142 -13.06 41.79 -26.46
CA ARG A 142 -14.35 42.41 -26.09
C ARG A 142 -14.96 41.81 -24.83
N ILE A 143 -14.36 40.75 -24.27
CA ILE A 143 -14.89 40.08 -23.09
C ILE A 143 -14.36 40.79 -21.85
N ILE A 144 -15.25 41.44 -21.13
CA ILE A 144 -14.99 41.89 -19.76
C ILE A 144 -15.52 40.81 -18.82
N THR A 145 -14.66 40.27 -17.96
CA THR A 145 -15.05 39.29 -16.94
C THR A 145 -15.11 39.95 -15.57
N GLY A 146 -16.00 39.48 -14.71
CA GLY A 146 -16.06 39.92 -13.33
C GLY A 146 -16.46 38.78 -12.40
N ASP A 147 -15.92 38.80 -11.19
CA ASP A 147 -16.25 37.83 -10.15
C ASP A 147 -16.21 38.47 -8.76
N GLU A 148 -16.91 37.87 -7.82
CA GLU A 148 -16.96 38.28 -6.42
C GLU A 148 -16.35 37.20 -5.54
N THR A 149 -15.37 37.57 -4.72
CA THR A 149 -14.72 36.65 -3.81
C THR A 149 -14.70 37.17 -2.38
N TRP A 150 -14.90 36.27 -1.43
CA TRP A 150 -14.78 36.58 0.00
C TRP A 150 -13.31 36.50 0.42
N VAL A 151 -12.73 37.64 0.79
CA VAL A 151 -11.39 37.70 1.37
C VAL A 151 -11.50 37.72 2.90
N HIS A 152 -11.02 36.65 3.53
CA HIS A 152 -10.96 36.55 4.98
C HIS A 152 -9.70 37.26 5.51
N HIS A 153 -9.81 37.96 6.64
CA HIS A 153 -8.65 38.59 7.30
C HIS A 153 -7.59 37.56 7.72
N PHE A 154 -8.02 36.33 8.03
CA PHE A 154 -7.13 35.21 8.32
C PHE A 154 -7.63 33.92 7.68
N THR A 155 -6.79 33.35 6.82
CA THR A 155 -7.01 32.06 6.15
C THR A 155 -6.07 31.02 6.74
N PRO A 156 -6.57 29.96 7.39
CA PRO A 156 -5.71 28.93 7.93
C PRO A 156 -5.02 28.18 6.79
N GLU A 157 -3.70 28.01 6.93
CA GLU A 157 -2.89 27.23 6.01
C GLU A 157 -3.43 25.80 5.87
N THR A 158 -3.51 25.29 4.64
CA THR A 158 -4.00 23.93 4.38
C THR A 158 -3.06 22.90 5.01
N LYS A 159 -3.60 21.69 5.29
CA LYS A 159 -2.79 20.59 5.84
C LYS A 159 -1.55 20.30 4.99
N GLN A 160 -1.69 20.37 3.67
CA GLN A 160 -0.60 20.12 2.73
C GLN A 160 0.44 21.24 2.74
N ALA A 161 0.02 22.51 2.83
CA ALA A 161 0.95 23.62 2.95
C ALA A 161 1.72 23.57 4.29
N SER A 162 1.11 23.03 5.35
CA SER A 162 1.79 22.86 6.65
C SER A 162 2.82 21.72 6.73
N MET A 163 3.12 21.04 5.60
CA MET A 163 4.15 19.99 5.58
C MET A 163 5.53 20.61 5.84
N ALA A 164 6.26 20.04 6.81
CA ALA A 164 7.60 20.48 7.16
C ALA A 164 8.56 19.29 7.19
N TRP A 165 9.76 19.47 6.67
CA TRP A 165 10.86 18.52 6.80
C TRP A 165 11.28 18.39 8.26
N ARG A 166 11.53 17.16 8.72
CA ARG A 166 11.80 16.85 10.13
C ARG A 166 12.87 15.78 10.27
N HIS A 167 13.70 15.91 11.30
CA HIS A 167 14.64 14.88 11.72
C HIS A 167 13.92 13.80 12.56
N THR A 168 14.39 12.55 12.50
CA THR A 168 13.74 11.39 13.16
C THR A 168 13.63 11.55 14.68
N SER A 169 14.54 12.30 15.31
CA SER A 169 14.52 12.58 16.75
C SER A 169 13.67 13.79 17.15
N SER A 170 13.08 14.53 16.21
CA SER A 170 12.31 15.73 16.52
C SER A 170 10.89 15.39 16.99
N PRO A 171 10.36 16.07 18.02
CA PRO A 171 9.01 15.83 18.52
C PRO A 171 7.95 16.19 17.47
N VAL A 172 6.85 15.43 17.45
CA VAL A 172 5.72 15.66 16.56
C VAL A 172 5.03 16.96 16.96
N ARG A 173 4.99 17.95 16.06
CA ARG A 173 4.29 19.21 16.28
C ARG A 173 2.83 19.00 15.96
N THR A 174 1.99 19.18 16.96
CA THR A 174 0.55 19.26 16.80
C THR A 174 0.17 20.68 16.38
N LYS A 175 -0.57 20.80 15.28
CA LYS A 175 -1.22 22.06 14.87
C LYS A 175 -2.71 21.90 15.14
N SER A 176 -3.29 22.79 15.94
CA SER A 176 -4.73 22.86 16.11
C SER A 176 -5.39 23.29 14.79
N LYS A 177 -6.57 22.74 14.49
CA LYS A 177 -7.36 23.21 13.37
C LYS A 177 -7.90 24.59 13.72
N VAL A 178 -7.57 25.60 12.91
CA VAL A 178 -8.07 26.97 13.07
C VAL A 178 -9.18 27.19 12.05
N SER A 179 -10.28 27.82 12.47
CA SER A 179 -11.36 28.23 11.58
C SER A 179 -10.98 29.49 10.80
N LEU A 180 -11.63 29.73 9.66
CA LEU A 180 -11.54 31.00 8.96
C LEU A 180 -11.98 32.15 9.89
N SER A 181 -11.42 33.34 9.70
CA SER A 181 -11.87 34.52 10.46
C SER A 181 -13.32 34.85 10.15
N ALA A 182 -14.06 35.26 11.18
CA ALA A 182 -15.42 35.79 11.05
C ALA A 182 -15.42 37.12 10.27
N GLY A 183 -14.39 37.96 10.46
CA GLY A 183 -14.13 39.12 9.63
C GLY A 183 -13.77 38.69 8.21
N LYS A 184 -14.59 39.11 7.25
CA LYS A 184 -14.39 38.91 5.82
C LYS A 184 -14.92 40.13 5.06
N THR A 185 -14.27 40.43 3.95
CA THR A 185 -14.65 41.49 3.03
C THR A 185 -14.98 40.87 1.68
N MET A 186 -16.09 41.28 1.07
CA MET A 186 -16.39 40.91 -0.30
C MET A 186 -15.56 41.81 -1.22
N VAL A 187 -14.82 41.21 -2.13
CA VAL A 187 -14.07 41.92 -3.17
C VAL A 187 -14.71 41.58 -4.50
N THR A 188 -15.12 42.61 -5.23
CA THR A 188 -15.61 42.50 -6.61
C THR A 188 -14.50 42.97 -7.54
N ILE A 189 -14.15 42.15 -8.53
CA ILE A 189 -13.07 42.43 -9.48
C ILE A 189 -13.64 42.34 -10.88
N PHE A 190 -13.31 43.30 -11.74
CA PHE A 190 -13.54 43.24 -13.16
C PHE A 190 -12.21 43.29 -13.91
N SER A 191 -12.07 42.50 -14.97
CA SER A 191 -10.92 42.47 -15.87
C SER A 191 -11.42 42.65 -17.29
N GLU A 192 -10.76 43.55 -18.01
CA GLU A 192 -10.86 43.70 -19.46
C GLU A 192 -9.84 42.82 -20.19
#